data_AF-A0A1A9ULX1-F1
#
_entry.id   AF-A0A1A9ULX1-F1
#
_cell.length_a   1.000
_cell.length_b   1.000
_cell.length_c   1.000
_cell.angle_alpha   90.00
_cell.angle_beta   90.00
_cell.angle_gamma   90.00
#
_symmetry.space_group_name_H-M   'P 1'
#
loop_
_entity.id
_entity.type
_entity.pdbx_description
1 polymer ?
#
loop_
_entity_poly.entity_id
_entity_poly.type
_entity_poly.pdbx_seq_one_letter_code
_entity_poly.pdbx_strand_id
1 'polypeptide(L)'
;MDCAPLNLAHFHERRAEKLLKRHDFDEAYKAIETSLYYLQDAYKNARISKSLEVLNTQKWDYERKLHQISMRKQQYERIKVKEIVPSPIENNLSGKSTEVTIVNNAQMIARSIDKTIKDFESMHRVQLQSHDHHSSQLYLNGGVVDKDKNADYKENKRNSSLFEEHSQNEDDMPSLAPLELPSFDYSGFLTSGLVDKLYKRPDKV
;
A
#
# COMPACT_ATOMS: atom_id res chain seq x y z
N MET A 1 -41.20 -16.20 13.28
CA MET A 1 -40.70 -16.26 11.88
C MET A 1 -39.16 -16.32 11.86
N ASP A 2 -38.54 -16.87 12.91
CA ASP A 2 -37.17 -16.49 13.30
C ASP A 2 -36.10 -17.51 12.91
N CYS A 3 -36.47 -18.53 12.12
CA CYS A 3 -35.59 -19.63 11.73
C CYS A 3 -35.28 -19.67 10.23
N ALA A 4 -35.61 -18.61 9.47
CA ALA A 4 -35.24 -18.56 8.06
C ALA A 4 -33.71 -18.59 7.93
N PRO A 5 -33.12 -19.40 7.02
CA PRO A 5 -31.67 -19.56 6.91
C PRO A 5 -30.93 -18.22 6.79
N LEU A 6 -31.44 -17.30 5.97
CA LEU A 6 -30.83 -15.98 5.80
C LEU A 6 -30.89 -15.13 7.08
N ASN A 7 -31.96 -15.24 7.87
CA ASN A 7 -32.06 -14.52 9.14
C ASN A 7 -31.05 -15.07 10.17
N LEU A 8 -30.88 -16.40 10.22
CA LEU A 8 -29.86 -17.05 11.04
C LEU A 8 -28.45 -16.59 10.63
N ALA A 9 -28.16 -16.50 9.33
CA ALA A 9 -26.88 -15.99 8.84
C ALA A 9 -26.59 -14.58 9.37
N HIS A 10 -27.55 -13.66 9.28
CA HIS A 10 -27.40 -12.29 9.80
C HIS A 10 -27.36 -12.21 11.33
N PHE A 11 -28.02 -13.13 12.04
CA PHE A 11 -27.92 -13.22 13.49
C PHE A 11 -26.48 -13.54 13.92
N HIS A 12 -25.87 -14.53 13.27
CA HIS A 12 -24.48 -14.92 13.54
C HIS A 12 -23.48 -13.84 13.16
N GLU A 13 -23.75 -13.08 12.10
CA GLU A 13 -22.97 -11.90 11.71
C GLU A 13 -22.99 -10.82 12.81
N ARG A 14 -24.17 -10.43 13.31
CA ARG A 14 -24.28 -9.47 14.43
C ARG A 14 -23.59 -9.98 15.69
N ARG A 15 -23.64 -11.30 15.94
CA ARG A 15 -22.91 -11.93 17.05
C ARG A 15 -21.39 -11.81 16.87
N ALA A 16 -20.87 -12.04 15.66
CA ALA A 16 -19.45 -11.90 15.35
C ALA A 16 -18.96 -10.47 15.63
N GLU A 17 -19.73 -9.45 15.24
CA GLU A 17 -19.38 -8.04 15.51
C GLU A 17 -19.26 -7.74 17.00
N LYS A 18 -20.11 -8.33 17.84
CA LYS A 18 -20.02 -8.19 19.31
C LYS A 18 -18.77 -8.87 19.87
N LEU A 19 -18.39 -10.02 19.33
CA LEU A 19 -17.19 -10.77 19.73
C LEU A 19 -15.90 -10.04 19.33
N LEU A 20 -15.88 -9.43 18.15
CA LEU A 20 -14.74 -8.61 17.70
C LEU A 20 -14.46 -7.43 18.63
N LYS A 21 -15.50 -6.81 19.21
CA LYS A 21 -15.34 -5.74 20.22
C LYS A 21 -14.69 -6.23 21.53
N ARG A 22 -14.73 -7.53 21.79
CA ARG A 22 -14.14 -8.18 22.98
C ARG A 22 -12.77 -8.80 22.70
N HIS A 23 -12.28 -8.69 21.47
CA HIS A 23 -11.06 -9.37 20.99
C HIS A 23 -11.16 -10.91 20.98
N ASP A 24 -12.37 -11.46 21.03
CA ASP A 24 -12.63 -12.89 20.91
C ASP A 24 -12.63 -13.28 19.42
N PHE A 25 -11.44 -13.27 18.81
CA PHE A 25 -11.29 -13.47 17.36
C PHE A 25 -11.68 -14.87 16.90
N ASP A 26 -11.44 -15.91 17.71
CA ASP A 26 -11.74 -17.30 17.36
C ASP A 26 -13.25 -17.58 17.33
N GLU A 27 -13.98 -17.15 18.36
CA GLU A 27 -15.44 -17.22 18.35
C GLU A 27 -16.06 -16.34 17.25
N ALA A 28 -15.48 -15.16 16.99
CA ALA A 28 -15.95 -14.28 15.90
C ALA A 28 -15.77 -14.95 14.53
N TYR A 29 -14.64 -15.61 14.30
CA TYR A 29 -14.36 -16.35 13.07
C TYR A 29 -15.39 -17.49 12.88
N LYS A 30 -15.57 -18.33 13.90
CA LYS A 30 -16.57 -19.42 13.89
C LYS A 30 -17.99 -18.92 13.66
N ALA A 31 -18.34 -17.75 14.22
CA ALA A 31 -19.65 -17.16 14.00
C ALA A 31 -19.87 -16.78 12.52
N ILE A 32 -18.86 -16.22 11.83
CA ILE A 32 -18.97 -15.93 10.39
C ILE A 32 -18.98 -17.22 9.55
N GLU A 33 -18.22 -18.26 9.91
CA GLU A 33 -18.34 -19.58 9.26
C GLU A 33 -19.76 -20.15 9.38
N THR A 34 -20.38 -19.97 10.54
CA THR A 34 -21.77 -20.35 10.77
C THR A 34 -22.73 -19.53 9.89
N SER A 35 -22.45 -18.25 9.67
CA SER A 35 -23.21 -17.44 8.71
C SER A 35 -23.12 -17.98 7.29
N LEU A 36 -21.94 -18.40 6.84
CA LEU A 36 -21.74 -19.03 5.52
C LEU A 36 -22.49 -20.36 5.39
N TYR A 37 -22.51 -21.16 6.46
CA TYR A 37 -23.29 -22.41 6.50
C TYR A 37 -24.78 -22.14 6.27
N TYR A 38 -25.39 -21.19 6.99
CA TYR A 38 -26.79 -20.86 6.79
C TYR A 38 -27.07 -20.15 5.46
N LEU A 39 -26.08 -19.42 4.92
CA LEU A 39 -26.18 -18.86 3.58
C LEU A 39 -26.27 -19.98 2.52
N GLN A 40 -25.51 -21.07 2.68
CA GLN A 40 -25.60 -22.26 1.83
C GLN A 40 -27.01 -22.86 1.83
N ASP A 41 -27.68 -22.89 2.98
CA ASP A 41 -29.08 -23.31 3.07
C ASP A 41 -30.05 -22.31 2.43
N ALA A 42 -29.74 -21.02 2.45
CA ALA A 42 -30.51 -20.01 1.72
C ALA A 42 -30.42 -20.21 0.19
N TYR A 43 -29.25 -20.60 -0.33
CA TYR A 43 -29.08 -20.93 -1.76
C TYR A 43 -29.99 -22.07 -2.22
N LYS A 44 -30.18 -23.11 -1.38
CA LYS A 44 -31.06 -24.25 -1.71
C LYS A 44 -32.51 -23.83 -1.94
N ASN A 45 -32.93 -22.73 -1.31
CA ASN A 45 -34.30 -22.21 -1.38
C ASN A 45 -34.48 -21.08 -2.40
N ALA A 46 -33.39 -20.52 -2.91
CA ALA A 46 -33.42 -19.41 -3.86
C ALA A 46 -33.72 -19.92 -5.29
N ARG A 47 -34.86 -19.50 -5.83
CA ARG A 47 -35.29 -19.85 -7.21
C ARG A 47 -35.15 -18.69 -8.20
N ILE A 48 -34.97 -17.47 -7.70
CA ILE A 48 -34.94 -16.25 -8.50
C ILE A 48 -33.47 -15.88 -8.74
N SER A 49 -33.09 -15.61 -10.00
CA SER A 49 -31.72 -15.23 -10.38
C SER A 49 -31.19 -14.04 -9.57
N LYS A 50 -32.00 -12.99 -9.42
CA LYS A 50 -31.66 -11.81 -8.62
C LYS A 50 -31.37 -12.16 -7.15
N SER A 51 -32.09 -13.13 -6.57
CA SER A 51 -31.82 -13.58 -5.20
C SER A 51 -30.48 -14.32 -5.11
N LEU A 52 -30.12 -15.11 -6.14
CA LEU A 52 -28.82 -15.79 -6.20
C LEU A 52 -27.66 -14.78 -6.30
N GLU A 53 -27.81 -13.71 -7.08
CA GLU A 53 -26.83 -12.62 -7.15
C GLU A 53 -26.61 -11.96 -5.79
N VAL A 54 -27.69 -11.66 -5.06
CA VAL A 54 -27.60 -11.09 -3.71
C VAL A 54 -26.90 -12.06 -2.75
N LEU A 55 -27.23 -13.34 -2.80
CA LEU A 55 -26.55 -14.36 -1.98
C LEU A 55 -25.07 -14.48 -2.34
N ASN A 56 -24.68 -14.34 -3.62
CA ASN A 56 -23.28 -14.34 -4.05
C ASN A 56 -22.51 -13.15 -3.46
N THR A 57 -23.09 -11.96 -3.47
CA THR A 57 -22.50 -10.78 -2.83
C THR A 57 -22.31 -11.01 -1.33
N GLN A 58 -23.32 -11.56 -0.65
CA GLN A 58 -23.23 -11.87 0.78
C GLN A 58 -22.16 -12.93 1.09
N LYS A 59 -22.01 -13.94 0.22
CA LYS A 59 -20.97 -14.96 0.34
C LYS A 59 -19.58 -14.31 0.28
N TRP A 60 -19.34 -13.47 -0.72
CA TRP A 60 -18.07 -12.75 -0.86
C TRP A 60 -17.79 -11.83 0.33
N ASP A 61 -18.82 -11.15 0.83
CA ASP A 61 -18.72 -10.32 2.03
C ASP A 61 -18.31 -11.13 3.27
N TYR A 62 -18.88 -12.31 3.48
CA TYR A 62 -18.51 -13.18 4.60
C TYR A 62 -17.10 -13.76 4.46
N GLU A 63 -16.69 -14.19 3.26
CA GLU A 63 -15.33 -14.64 2.99
C GLU A 63 -14.30 -13.52 3.24
N ARG A 64 -14.60 -12.30 2.78
CA ARG A 64 -13.80 -11.11 3.08
C ARG A 64 -13.70 -10.85 4.58
N LYS A 65 -14.81 -10.97 5.32
CA LYS A 65 -14.82 -10.81 6.78
C LYS A 65 -13.95 -11.86 7.48
N LEU A 66 -13.99 -13.13 7.07
CA LEU A 66 -13.10 -14.16 7.63
C LEU A 66 -11.62 -13.79 7.46
N HIS A 67 -11.24 -13.36 6.26
CA HIS A 67 -9.87 -12.92 6.00
C HIS A 67 -9.48 -11.73 6.89
N GLN A 68 -10.35 -10.73 7.01
CA GLN A 68 -10.10 -9.57 7.88
C GLN A 68 -9.97 -9.94 9.35
N ILE A 69 -10.78 -10.88 9.85
CA ILE A 69 -10.70 -11.36 11.24
C ILE A 69 -9.37 -12.08 11.47
N SER A 70 -8.97 -12.95 10.55
CA SER A 70 -7.67 -13.64 10.62
C SER A 70 -6.49 -12.67 10.66
N MET A 71 -6.51 -11.66 9.78
CA MET A 71 -5.48 -10.62 9.75
C MET A 71 -5.44 -9.80 11.06
N ARG A 72 -6.61 -9.42 11.59
CA ARG A 72 -6.70 -8.71 12.88
C ARG A 72 -6.21 -9.56 14.04
N LYS A 73 -6.55 -10.85 14.08
CA LYS A 73 -6.05 -11.80 15.09
C LYS A 73 -4.53 -11.85 15.08
N GLN A 74 -3.92 -12.05 13.92
CA GLN A 74 -2.46 -12.12 13.78
C GLN A 74 -1.78 -10.80 14.19
N GLN A 75 -2.38 -9.65 13.90
CA GLN A 75 -1.88 -8.35 14.34
C GLN A 75 -1.96 -8.22 15.87
N TYR A 76 -3.09 -8.59 16.46
CA TYR A 76 -3.30 -8.53 17.91
C TYR A 76 -2.33 -9.45 18.66
N GLU A 77 -2.15 -10.69 18.20
CA GLU A 77 -1.18 -11.64 18.79
C GLU A 77 0.24 -11.11 18.72
N ARG A 78 0.66 -10.51 17.59
CA ARG A 78 1.98 -9.89 17.45
C ARG A 78 2.20 -8.74 18.43
N ILE A 79 1.17 -7.94 18.72
CA ILE A 79 1.25 -6.84 19.68
C ILE A 79 1.29 -7.39 21.11
N LYS A 80 0.39 -8.32 21.43
CA LYS A 80 0.29 -8.95 22.76
C LYS A 80 1.55 -9.73 23.14
N VAL A 81 2.16 -10.47 22.21
CA VAL A 81 3.42 -11.21 22.47
C VAL A 81 4.58 -10.25 22.76
N LYS A 82 4.65 -9.11 22.06
CA LYS A 82 5.65 -8.06 22.34
C LYS A 82 5.45 -7.41 23.71
N GLU A 83 4.22 -7.40 24.22
CA GLU A 83 3.91 -6.90 25.56
C GLU A 83 4.26 -7.91 26.66
N ILE A 84 4.05 -9.21 26.41
CA ILE A 84 4.27 -10.29 27.39
C ILE A 84 5.75 -10.69 27.50
N VAL A 85 6.54 -10.52 26.44
CA VAL A 85 8.00 -10.72 26.48
C VAL A 85 8.67 -9.37 26.25
N PRO A 86 9.03 -8.63 27.32
CA PRO A 86 10.08 -7.64 27.22
C PRO A 86 11.32 -8.41 26.75
N SER A 87 11.81 -8.08 25.54
CA SER A 87 13.11 -8.56 25.10
C SER A 87 14.12 -8.31 26.22
N PRO A 88 14.80 -9.33 26.77
CA PRO A 88 15.98 -9.04 27.56
C PRO A 88 17.04 -8.51 26.58
N ILE A 89 17.94 -7.63 27.07
CA ILE A 89 19.08 -6.99 26.39
C ILE A 89 18.70 -5.57 25.86
N GLU A 90 19.02 -4.41 26.47
CA GLU A 90 19.93 -4.05 27.57
C GLU A 90 19.49 -2.74 28.29
N ASN A 91 19.65 -2.73 29.62
CA ASN A 91 19.92 -1.64 30.55
C ASN A 91 19.87 -0.16 30.08
N ASN A 92 18.87 0.60 30.55
CA ASN A 92 18.96 1.53 31.70
C ASN A 92 17.91 2.65 31.62
N LEU A 93 17.40 3.04 32.80
CA LEU A 93 16.63 4.24 33.15
C LEU A 93 15.09 4.17 32.99
N SER A 94 14.47 3.76 34.10
CA SER A 94 13.50 4.55 34.87
C SER A 94 12.33 5.21 34.13
N GLY A 95 11.18 4.52 34.17
CA GLY A 95 9.90 5.11 34.58
C GLY A 95 9.34 6.28 33.77
N LYS A 96 8.47 5.98 32.80
CA LYS A 96 7.21 6.69 32.49
C LYS A 96 6.47 5.97 31.34
N SER A 97 5.29 5.45 31.65
CA SER A 97 4.49 4.54 30.81
C SER A 97 3.99 5.13 29.48
N THR A 98 4.21 6.41 29.19
CA THR A 98 3.77 7.09 27.97
C THR A 98 4.89 7.31 26.95
N GLU A 99 6.15 7.23 27.38
CA GLU A 99 7.32 7.53 26.53
C GLU A 99 7.78 6.29 25.74
N VAL A 100 7.56 5.09 26.29
CA VAL A 100 7.91 3.80 25.66
C VAL A 100 7.16 3.58 24.34
N THR A 101 5.92 4.02 24.21
CA THR A 101 5.14 3.90 22.97
C THR A 101 5.67 4.80 21.86
N ILE A 102 6.13 6.02 22.21
CA ILE A 102 6.71 6.97 21.25
C ILE A 102 8.10 6.49 20.81
N VAL A 103 8.91 6.00 21.75
CA VAL A 103 10.25 5.45 21.45
C VAL A 103 10.15 4.20 20.56
N ASN A 104 9.19 3.31 20.80
CA ASN A 104 8.97 2.14 19.93
C ASN A 104 8.53 2.53 18.51
N ASN A 105 7.66 3.54 18.37
CA ASN A 105 7.28 4.07 17.05
C ASN A 105 8.45 4.77 16.36
N ALA A 106 9.26 5.54 17.09
CA ALA A 106 10.46 6.18 16.55
C ALA A 106 11.50 5.15 16.08
N GLN A 107 11.70 4.07 16.83
CA GLN A 107 12.58 2.96 16.45
C GLN A 107 12.05 2.18 15.22
N MET A 108 10.74 1.98 15.13
CA MET A 108 10.11 1.40 13.94
C MET A 108 10.31 2.27 12.70
N ILE A 109 10.11 3.59 12.84
CA ILE A 109 10.32 4.58 11.77
C ILE A 109 11.79 4.59 11.36
N ALA A 110 12.72 4.65 12.31
CA ALA A 110 14.16 4.61 12.05
C ALA A 110 14.56 3.34 11.27
N ARG A 111 14.10 2.15 11.69
CA ARG A 111 14.36 0.89 10.96
C ARG A 111 13.78 0.88 9.56
N SER A 112 12.64 1.54 9.34
CA SER A 112 11.99 1.63 8.03
C SER A 112 12.75 2.61 7.11
N ILE A 113 13.25 3.71 7.67
CA ILE A 113 14.14 4.66 6.98
C ILE A 113 15.46 3.97 6.61
N ASP A 114 16.12 3.31 7.55
CA ASP A 114 17.39 2.60 7.31
C ASP A 114 17.24 1.52 6.25
N LYS A 115 16.12 0.79 6.27
CA LYS A 115 15.80 -0.20 5.24
C LYS A 115 15.62 0.46 3.87
N THR A 116 14.89 1.58 3.80
CA THR A 116 14.68 2.30 2.53
C THR A 116 15.99 2.88 1.99
N ILE A 117 16.86 3.40 2.86
CA ILE A 117 18.21 3.86 2.50
C ILE A 117 19.03 2.70 1.94
N LYS A 118 19.03 1.56 2.63
CA LYS A 118 19.76 0.36 2.20
C LYS A 118 19.25 -0.18 0.86
N ASP A 119 17.93 -0.20 0.66
CA ASP A 119 17.30 -0.64 -0.58
C ASP A 119 17.65 0.34 -1.72
N PHE A 120 17.67 1.65 -1.44
CA PHE A 120 18.11 2.68 -2.39
C PHE A 120 19.60 2.53 -2.76
N GLU A 121 20.49 2.37 -1.77
CA GLU A 121 21.92 2.12 -2.00
C GLU A 121 22.17 0.84 -2.79
N SER A 122 21.38 -0.21 -2.53
CA SER A 122 21.44 -1.47 -3.28
C SER A 122 21.07 -1.25 -4.76
N MET A 123 20.01 -0.50 -5.05
CA MET A 123 19.64 -0.17 -6.43
C MET A 123 20.70 0.71 -7.11
N HIS A 124 21.25 1.69 -6.38
CA HIS A 124 22.27 2.59 -6.94
C HIS A 124 23.62 1.88 -7.18
N ARG A 125 23.99 0.89 -6.35
CA ARG A 125 25.16 0.02 -6.60
C ARG A 125 24.98 -0.86 -7.85
N VAL A 126 23.77 -1.36 -8.08
CA VAL A 126 23.46 -2.14 -9.31
C VAL A 126 23.55 -1.24 -10.55
N GLN A 127 23.15 0.03 -10.46
CA GLN A 127 23.26 0.99 -11.56
C GLN A 127 24.73 1.38 -11.87
N LEU A 128 25.58 1.50 -10.86
CA LEU A 128 27.01 1.83 -11.03
C LEU A 128 27.85 0.65 -11.55
N GLN A 129 27.55 -0.60 -11.16
CA GLN A 129 28.22 -1.77 -11.74
C GLN A 129 27.82 -2.06 -13.19
N SER A 130 26.71 -1.48 -13.67
CA SER A 130 26.26 -1.63 -15.05
C SER A 130 26.98 -0.70 -16.03
N HIS A 131 27.85 0.22 -15.55
CA HIS A 131 28.52 1.21 -16.40
C HIS A 131 30.05 1.10 -16.47
N ASP A 132 30.69 0.15 -15.77
CA ASP A 132 32.15 0.02 -15.75
C ASP A 132 32.77 -0.80 -16.90
N HIS A 133 32.05 -1.01 -18.01
CA HIS A 133 32.59 -1.70 -19.20
C HIS A 133 32.68 -0.86 -20.49
N HIS A 134 32.43 0.45 -20.44
CA HIS A 134 32.82 1.32 -21.55
C HIS A 134 33.73 2.47 -21.11
N SER A 135 35.01 2.13 -21.16
CA SER A 135 36.18 3.00 -21.09
C SER A 135 36.13 4.20 -22.03
N SER A 136 36.67 5.31 -21.49
CA SER A 136 37.50 6.34 -22.14
C SER A 136 36.87 7.68 -22.52
N GLN A 137 37.24 8.68 -21.70
CA GLN A 137 37.70 10.05 -22.04
C GLN A 137 36.77 10.92 -22.91
N LEU A 138 36.50 12.18 -22.55
CA LEU A 138 37.41 13.31 -22.81
C LEU A 138 36.93 14.61 -22.08
N TYR A 139 37.91 15.26 -21.42
CA TYR A 139 38.14 16.69 -21.14
C TYR A 139 37.12 17.63 -20.44
N LEU A 140 37.67 18.33 -19.43
CA LEU A 140 37.30 19.67 -18.94
C LEU A 140 37.39 20.74 -20.06
N ASN A 141 36.42 21.66 -20.13
CA ASN A 141 36.57 23.11 -19.84
C ASN A 141 35.37 23.91 -20.40
N GLY A 142 35.01 24.98 -19.69
CA GLY A 142 34.04 25.98 -20.16
C GLY A 142 34.58 26.91 -21.24
N GLY A 143 33.67 27.68 -21.86
CA GLY A 143 34.01 28.77 -22.77
C GLY A 143 32.99 28.94 -23.90
N VAL A 144 32.40 30.13 -23.94
CA VAL A 144 31.40 30.66 -24.88
C VAL A 144 31.95 30.74 -26.33
N VAL A 145 31.09 30.55 -27.35
CA VAL A 145 30.89 31.38 -28.58
C VAL A 145 30.11 30.61 -29.66
N ASP A 146 29.15 31.33 -30.27
CA ASP A 146 28.23 31.00 -31.36
C ASP A 146 28.80 30.27 -32.60
N LYS A 147 28.01 29.39 -33.22
CA LYS A 147 27.32 29.60 -34.52
C LYS A 147 26.71 28.32 -35.10
N ASP A 148 25.56 28.51 -35.73
CA ASP A 148 24.70 27.58 -36.46
C ASP A 148 25.37 26.42 -37.22
N LYS A 149 24.72 25.25 -37.17
CA LYS A 149 24.41 24.38 -38.33
C LYS A 149 23.49 23.20 -37.95
N ASN A 150 22.36 23.13 -38.65
CA ASN A 150 21.43 22.00 -38.71
C ASN A 150 22.12 20.69 -39.11
N ALA A 151 21.89 19.60 -38.36
CA ALA A 151 21.94 18.22 -38.85
C ALA A 151 21.26 17.24 -37.88
N ASP A 152 20.03 16.86 -38.24
CA ASP A 152 19.45 15.51 -38.20
C ASP A 152 20.12 14.45 -37.30
N TYR A 153 19.49 14.11 -36.17
CA TYR A 153 19.88 12.96 -35.33
C TYR A 153 18.89 11.82 -35.51
N LYS A 154 19.27 10.85 -36.34
CA LYS A 154 18.71 9.50 -36.32
C LYS A 154 19.18 8.77 -35.06
N GLU A 155 18.21 8.29 -34.30
CA GLU A 155 18.34 7.49 -33.09
C GLU A 155 18.97 6.12 -33.39
N ASN A 156 20.13 5.84 -32.78
CA ASN A 156 20.81 4.56 -32.92
C ASN A 156 20.30 3.58 -31.85
N LYS A 157 19.49 2.63 -32.34
CA LYS A 157 19.18 1.34 -31.72
C LYS A 157 20.42 0.67 -31.13
N ARG A 158 20.37 0.32 -29.84
CA ARG A 158 21.00 -0.89 -29.28
C ARG A 158 20.11 -1.52 -28.19
N ASN A 159 19.20 -2.37 -28.67
CA ASN A 159 18.92 -3.73 -28.21
C ASN A 159 18.61 -3.96 -26.71
N SER A 160 17.33 -3.85 -26.36
CA SER A 160 16.66 -4.60 -25.30
C SER A 160 16.33 -6.02 -25.80
N SER A 161 17.20 -6.99 -25.55
CA SER A 161 16.88 -8.41 -25.80
C SER A 161 16.32 -9.06 -24.52
N LEU A 162 15.01 -9.02 -24.31
CA LEU A 162 14.36 -10.00 -23.41
C LEU A 162 12.85 -10.20 -23.57
N PHE A 163 12.19 -9.66 -24.59
CA PHE A 163 10.80 -10.00 -24.87
C PHE A 163 10.57 -10.01 -26.39
N GLU A 164 11.12 -11.02 -27.03
CA GLU A 164 10.92 -11.31 -28.46
C GLU A 164 10.16 -12.63 -28.61
N GLU A 165 8.98 -12.69 -28.00
CA GLU A 165 7.97 -13.71 -28.31
C GLU A 165 6.61 -13.11 -27.95
N HIS A 166 5.93 -12.57 -28.97
CA HIS A 166 4.48 -12.22 -29.08
C HIS A 166 4.17 -11.00 -29.98
N SER A 167 5.08 -10.61 -30.88
CA SER A 167 4.83 -9.53 -31.86
C SER A 167 4.07 -10.03 -33.11
N GLN A 168 2.77 -10.30 -33.01
CA GLN A 168 1.92 -10.50 -34.21
C GLN A 168 0.50 -9.93 -34.14
N ASN A 169 0.11 -9.14 -33.13
CA ASN A 169 -1.25 -8.54 -33.09
C ASN A 169 -1.27 -7.09 -32.55
N GLU A 170 -0.34 -6.23 -32.96
CA GLU A 170 -0.33 -4.81 -32.56
C GLU A 170 -1.08 -3.88 -33.53
N ASP A 171 -1.50 -4.38 -34.71
CA ASP A 171 -2.13 -3.54 -35.75
C ASP A 171 -3.63 -3.26 -35.53
N ASP A 172 -4.26 -3.86 -34.52
CA ASP A 172 -5.71 -3.74 -34.24
C ASP A 172 -6.04 -2.91 -32.98
N MET A 173 -5.06 -2.26 -32.34
CA MET A 173 -5.35 -1.41 -31.17
C MET A 173 -5.75 0.01 -31.61
N PRO A 174 -7.00 0.47 -31.37
CA PRO A 174 -7.36 1.85 -31.65
C PRO A 174 -6.53 2.78 -30.77
N SER A 175 -5.88 3.77 -31.39
CA SER A 175 -5.16 4.83 -30.67
C SER A 175 -6.13 5.55 -29.73
N LEU A 176 -5.91 5.40 -28.42
CA LEU A 176 -6.75 6.02 -27.40
C LEU A 176 -6.38 7.50 -27.27
N ALA A 177 -7.40 8.35 -27.11
CA ALA A 177 -7.18 9.75 -26.76
C ALA A 177 -6.40 9.83 -25.43
N PRO A 178 -5.44 10.77 -25.29
CA PRO A 178 -4.71 10.97 -24.04
C PRO A 178 -5.66 11.19 -22.87
N LEU A 179 -5.38 10.58 -21.72
CA LEU A 179 -6.16 10.78 -20.51
C LEU A 179 -5.99 12.23 -20.02
N GLU A 180 -7.09 12.97 -19.91
CA GLU A 180 -7.07 14.28 -19.27
C GLU A 180 -6.90 14.10 -17.75
N LEU A 181 -5.75 14.52 -17.24
CA LEU A 181 -5.50 14.58 -15.81
C LEU A 181 -6.16 15.83 -15.21
N PRO A 182 -6.60 15.79 -13.93
CA PRO A 182 -7.10 16.98 -13.25
C PRO A 182 -6.04 18.08 -13.28
N SER A 183 -6.39 19.25 -13.82
CA SER A 183 -5.56 20.44 -13.69
C SER A 183 -5.77 21.02 -12.30
N PHE A 184 -4.67 21.16 -11.55
CA PHE A 184 -4.72 21.75 -10.22
C PHE A 184 -4.33 23.22 -10.31
N ASP A 185 -5.23 24.11 -9.93
CA ASP A 185 -4.94 25.55 -9.89
C ASP A 185 -4.17 25.90 -8.60
N TYR A 186 -2.90 26.22 -8.74
CA TYR A 186 -2.04 26.61 -7.63
C TYR A 186 -2.21 28.08 -7.23
N SER A 187 -3.01 28.87 -7.96
CA SER A 187 -3.22 30.30 -7.69
C SER A 187 -3.79 30.55 -6.29
N GLY A 188 -4.63 29.65 -5.77
CA GLY A 188 -5.19 29.75 -4.42
C GLY A 188 -4.17 29.59 -3.28
N PHE A 189 -3.01 28.97 -3.55
CA PHE A 189 -1.95 28.83 -2.54
C PHE A 189 -1.08 30.07 -2.43
N LEU A 190 -0.92 30.82 -3.53
CA LEU A 190 -0.14 32.06 -3.55
C LEU A 190 -0.87 33.21 -2.83
N THR A 191 -2.21 33.23 -2.86
CA THR A 191 -3.01 34.28 -2.20
C THR A 191 -3.21 34.04 -0.69
N SER A 192 -2.95 32.83 -0.20
CA SER A 192 -3.25 32.45 1.19
C SER A 192 -2.25 32.99 2.23
N GLY A 193 -1.27 33.83 1.86
CA GLY A 193 -0.33 34.47 2.79
C GLY A 193 0.46 33.48 3.67
N LEU A 194 0.44 32.19 3.33
CA LEU A 194 1.05 31.10 4.09
C LEU A 194 2.56 31.05 3.83
N VAL A 195 2.98 31.50 2.64
CA VAL A 195 4.39 31.66 2.25
C VAL A 195 5.07 32.76 3.08
N ASP A 196 4.39 33.88 3.36
CA ASP A 196 4.96 35.00 4.13
C ASP A 196 5.27 34.66 5.60
N LYS A 197 4.60 33.64 6.15
CA LYS A 197 4.82 33.18 7.53
C LYS A 197 6.04 32.26 7.68
N LEU A 198 6.59 31.74 6.58
CA LEU A 198 7.76 30.85 6.61
C LEU A 198 9.11 31.61 6.52
N TYR A 199 9.10 32.88 6.09
CA TYR A 199 10.33 33.66 5.87
C TYR A 199 10.62 34.74 6.91
N LYS A 200 9.73 34.99 7.89
CA LYS A 200 10.03 35.92 8.98
C LYS A 200 10.90 35.27 10.05
N ARG A 201 12.21 35.44 9.92
CA ARG A 201 13.20 35.24 10.99
C ARG A 201 12.87 36.25 12.11
N PRO A 202 12.73 35.84 13.38
CA PRO A 202 12.60 36.80 14.47
C PRO A 202 13.96 37.48 14.68
N ASP A 203 14.01 38.80 14.50
CA ASP A 203 15.14 39.62 14.87
C ASP A 203 15.36 39.49 16.39
N LYS A 204 16.58 39.11 16.77
CA LYS A 204 16.99 38.98 18.16
C LYS A 204 17.14 40.38 18.77
N VAL A 205 16.44 40.62 19.88
CA VAL A 205 16.74 41.70 20.83
C VAL A 205 17.81 41.20 21.81
#